data_AF-A0A640SC87-F1
#
_entry.id   AF-A0A640SC87-F1
#
_cell.length_a   1.000
_cell.length_b   1.000
_cell.length_c   1.000
_cell.angle_alpha   90.00
_cell.angle_beta   90.00
_cell.angle_gamma   90.00
#
_symmetry.space_group_name_H-M   'P 1'
#
loop_
_entity.id
_entity.type
_entity.pdbx_description
1 polymer ?
#
loop_
_entity_poly.entity_id
_entity_poly.type
_entity_poly.pdbx_seq_one_letter_code
_entity_poly.pdbx_strand_id
1 'polypeptide(L)'
;MLTRRTAVARVPRSCASLEVSELSHRHVNKRLRTGAIATAGVAAVAAAAILLPNANASTDQPAAPKTLSAHSATQLAASLKADLGDKGAGWYLDGAKGHLVMNVLSEDDAKSVTAKGAVAKVVHNSMTALKAGAKTLRDSASLPGTAWSIDPKTNKIVVLADRTVTGAKMATLNKVTGGMGAGMVTVKRSQGEFKRYDGESAGGGGQAASGAGGAGAAGGGNAGAAGGGNAGAAGGGNGGQAAGGAGDDGGAGGAGGGQAAGPVGGSAIFGGNARCSLGFNVTVKGAPAFLTAGHCGNDSKTWTADQGGSQPLGTVADSKFPKTDFALVTYDDTSAKPESSVDLGNGSTQEITKAAEAAVGMKVQRSGSTTGLHDGTVTGLDATVNYGNGDIVNGLIQTDVCAEPGDSGGAMFSDDSAVGLTSGGSGDCTAGGETFFQPVTDALKATGAEIGAGGGGAGGGDAGGGDAGAGGAGAGDAAAGGAGTGDAAAGGAGDAGAGDAGAGDAGAGAQDPGTGAEDPGAGAQDPGTGAQDPGAGGSSDPGAGSGDGLN
;
A
#
# COMPACT_ATOMS: atom_id res chain seq x y z
N MET A 1 -42.22 -58.73 28.25
CA MET A 1 -41.91 -59.66 27.14
C MET A 1 -40.84 -59.04 26.26
N LEU A 2 -39.84 -59.85 25.92
CA LEU A 2 -38.76 -59.68 24.92
C LEU A 2 -37.66 -58.62 25.13
N THR A 3 -36.65 -59.07 25.87
CA THR A 3 -35.20 -59.05 25.61
C THR A 3 -34.70 -58.72 24.19
N ARG A 4 -33.71 -57.81 24.07
CA ARG A 4 -32.55 -57.96 23.16
C ARG A 4 -31.27 -57.46 23.83
N ARG A 5 -30.19 -58.23 23.63
CA ARG A 5 -28.86 -58.14 24.24
C ARG A 5 -27.86 -57.40 23.33
N THR A 6 -26.75 -56.96 23.96
CA THR A 6 -25.34 -56.82 23.45
C THR A 6 -25.07 -55.62 22.53
N ALA A 7 -23.94 -54.89 22.60
CA ALA A 7 -22.62 -55.12 23.19
C ALA A 7 -21.90 -53.81 23.55
N VAL A 8 -21.01 -53.87 24.55
CA VAL A 8 -20.04 -52.83 24.93
C VAL A 8 -18.70 -53.18 24.28
N ALA A 9 -18.09 -52.23 23.56
CA ALA A 9 -16.71 -52.35 23.06
C ALA A 9 -15.85 -51.20 23.62
N ARG A 10 -14.87 -51.58 24.45
CA ARG A 10 -13.82 -50.72 25.01
C ARG A 10 -12.75 -50.43 23.94
N VAL A 11 -12.30 -49.19 23.90
CA VAL A 11 -11.11 -48.72 23.17
C VAL A 11 -9.83 -49.18 23.90
N PRO A 12 -8.84 -49.79 23.21
CA PRO A 12 -7.55 -50.10 23.82
C PRO A 12 -6.60 -48.89 23.82
N ARG A 13 -6.00 -48.62 24.99
CA ARG A 13 -4.83 -47.76 25.16
C ARG A 13 -3.59 -48.52 24.67
N SER A 14 -2.86 -47.93 23.72
CA SER A 14 -1.56 -48.44 23.28
C SER A 14 -0.45 -47.79 24.12
N CYS A 15 0.28 -48.60 24.87
CA CYS A 15 1.58 -48.25 25.45
C CYS A 15 2.65 -48.68 24.44
N ALA A 16 3.44 -47.73 23.93
CA ALA A 16 4.68 -48.01 23.23
C ALA A 16 5.83 -47.46 24.07
N SER A 17 6.64 -48.37 24.59
CA SER A 17 7.92 -48.13 25.24
C SER A 17 8.91 -47.53 24.25
N LEU A 18 9.57 -46.44 24.64
CA LEU A 18 10.82 -45.99 24.00
C LEU A 18 11.92 -46.07 25.05
N GLU A 19 12.87 -46.96 24.76
CA GLU A 19 14.08 -47.20 25.54
C GLU A 19 14.97 -45.95 25.57
N VAL A 20 15.39 -45.58 26.78
CA VAL A 20 16.46 -44.62 27.03
C VAL A 20 17.78 -45.40 27.06
N SER A 21 18.63 -45.21 26.04
CA SER A 21 20.01 -45.68 26.09
C SER A 21 20.89 -44.65 26.82
N GLU A 22 21.14 -44.89 28.11
CA GLU A 22 22.20 -44.20 28.84
C GLU A 22 23.57 -44.79 28.46
N LEU A 23 24.44 -43.97 27.87
CA LEU A 23 25.86 -44.27 27.70
C LEU A 23 26.59 -44.04 29.03
N SER A 24 26.85 -45.14 29.73
CA SER A 24 27.69 -45.18 30.92
C SER A 24 29.17 -45.01 30.56
N HIS A 25 29.77 -43.91 30.99
CA HIS A 25 31.22 -43.68 30.95
C HIS A 25 31.95 -44.62 31.92
N ARG A 26 32.78 -45.53 31.40
CA ARG A 26 33.80 -46.22 32.20
C ARG A 26 35.12 -45.48 32.13
N HIS A 27 35.50 -44.88 33.27
CA HIS A 27 36.87 -44.48 33.57
C HIS A 27 37.78 -45.72 33.68
N VAL A 28 38.88 -45.72 32.94
CA VAL A 28 40.02 -46.62 33.18
C VAL A 28 41.22 -45.76 33.59
N ASN A 29 41.52 -45.78 34.89
CA ASN A 29 42.77 -45.25 35.44
C ASN A 29 43.91 -46.24 35.15
N LYS A 30 44.96 -45.79 34.46
CA LYS A 30 46.30 -46.39 34.59
C LYS A 30 47.31 -45.32 34.97
N ARG A 31 47.89 -45.53 36.15
CA ARG A 31 48.97 -44.75 36.75
C ARG A 31 50.34 -45.24 36.27
N LEU A 32 51.24 -44.27 36.14
CA LEU A 32 52.69 -44.30 36.43
C LEU A 32 53.65 -45.05 35.48
N ARG A 33 54.62 -44.31 34.92
CA ARG A 33 56.07 -44.26 35.30
C ARG A 33 56.82 -43.36 34.31
N THR A 34 57.34 -42.21 34.74
CA THR A 34 58.74 -41.96 35.17
C THR A 34 59.74 -41.88 34.00
N GLY A 35 60.35 -40.70 33.82
CA GLY A 35 61.54 -40.53 32.97
C GLY A 35 61.82 -39.07 32.63
N ALA A 36 62.52 -38.35 33.52
CA ALA A 36 63.13 -37.06 33.22
C ALA A 36 64.53 -37.28 32.64
N ILE A 37 64.84 -36.70 31.48
CA ILE A 37 66.22 -36.37 31.07
C ILE A 37 66.16 -35.00 30.37
N ALA A 38 66.80 -34.02 31.00
CA ALA A 38 67.23 -32.78 30.36
C ALA A 38 68.54 -33.05 29.61
N THR A 39 68.73 -32.45 28.42
CA THR A 39 69.93 -31.69 28.01
C THR A 39 69.88 -31.32 26.52
N ALA A 40 69.94 -30.01 26.28
CA ALA A 40 70.76 -29.27 25.30
C ALA A 40 71.01 -29.80 23.87
N GLY A 41 70.80 -28.90 22.89
CA GLY A 41 71.84 -28.64 21.88
C GLY A 41 71.52 -28.85 20.39
N VAL A 42 70.98 -27.79 19.77
CA VAL A 42 71.35 -27.21 18.45
C VAL A 42 71.49 -28.10 17.19
N ALA A 43 70.57 -27.83 16.25
CA ALA A 43 70.67 -27.75 14.77
C ALA A 43 71.32 -28.89 13.95
N ALA A 44 70.53 -29.51 13.07
CA ALA A 44 70.47 -29.18 11.64
C ALA A 44 69.83 -30.31 10.79
N VAL A 45 69.31 -29.90 9.63
CA VAL A 45 68.99 -30.66 8.41
C VAL A 45 67.55 -31.16 8.24
N ALA A 46 66.97 -30.64 7.15
CA ALA A 46 65.68 -30.90 6.56
C ALA A 46 65.48 -32.35 6.10
N ALA A 47 64.24 -32.83 6.21
CA ALA A 47 63.47 -33.46 5.12
C ALA A 47 62.14 -34.01 5.67
N ALA A 48 61.09 -33.90 4.85
CA ALA A 48 59.73 -34.43 5.02
C ALA A 48 58.73 -33.55 5.80
N ALA A 49 58.22 -32.50 5.15
CA ALA A 49 56.85 -32.03 5.36
C ALA A 49 56.16 -31.98 3.99
N ILE A 50 55.54 -33.10 3.63
CA ILE A 50 54.59 -33.24 2.54
C ILE A 50 53.24 -32.74 3.05
N LEU A 51 52.71 -31.71 2.37
CA LEU A 51 51.29 -31.37 2.15
C LEU A 51 50.34 -31.38 3.36
N LEU A 52 50.08 -30.18 3.90
CA LEU A 52 48.72 -29.79 4.30
C LEU A 52 48.43 -28.43 3.65
N PRO A 53 47.43 -28.33 2.75
CA PRO A 53 46.99 -27.04 2.22
C PRO A 53 46.36 -26.23 3.35
N ASN A 54 46.64 -24.92 3.33
CA ASN A 54 45.91 -23.84 3.98
C ASN A 54 44.70 -24.31 4.80
N ALA A 55 44.90 -24.56 6.10
CA ALA A 55 43.82 -24.51 7.05
C ALA A 55 43.37 -23.04 7.12
N ASN A 56 42.53 -22.64 6.17
CA ASN A 56 41.65 -21.49 6.37
C ASN A 56 40.78 -21.89 7.56
N ALA A 57 41.09 -21.33 8.74
CA ALA A 57 40.15 -21.33 9.83
C ALA A 57 38.85 -20.75 9.28
N SER A 58 37.77 -21.54 9.28
CA SER A 58 36.44 -21.09 8.86
C SER A 58 36.15 -19.82 9.66
N THR A 59 36.10 -18.67 8.99
CA THR A 59 35.46 -17.51 9.59
C THR A 59 33.96 -17.77 9.54
N ASP A 60 33.47 -18.62 10.45
CA ASP A 60 32.06 -18.76 10.79
C ASP A 60 31.58 -17.49 11.53
N GLN A 61 32.01 -16.31 11.08
CA GLN A 61 31.30 -15.08 11.43
C GLN A 61 30.14 -14.95 10.45
N PRO A 62 28.89 -14.90 10.95
CA PRO A 62 27.77 -14.49 10.12
C PRO A 62 28.12 -13.17 9.45
N ALA A 63 27.93 -13.10 8.13
CA ALA A 63 28.15 -11.87 7.38
C ALA A 63 27.36 -10.74 8.04
N ALA A 64 28.01 -9.61 8.33
CA ALA A 64 27.34 -8.46 8.90
C ALA A 64 26.22 -7.98 7.96
N PRO A 65 25.07 -7.52 8.49
CA PRO A 65 24.01 -6.97 7.65
C PRO A 65 24.52 -5.80 6.81
N LYS A 66 24.03 -5.70 5.57
CA LYS A 66 24.39 -4.61 4.66
C LYS A 66 23.53 -3.37 4.95
N THR A 67 24.15 -2.21 4.98
CA THR A 67 23.45 -0.92 4.87
C THR A 67 23.08 -0.69 3.41
N LEU A 68 21.80 -0.43 3.14
CA LEU A 68 21.23 -0.33 1.81
C LEU A 68 20.46 0.99 1.66
N SER A 69 20.45 1.53 0.43
CA SER A 69 19.45 2.52 0.04
C SER A 69 18.06 1.87 0.01
N ALA A 70 17.02 2.70 -0.01
CA ALA A 70 15.65 2.19 -0.08
C ALA A 70 15.43 1.35 -1.35
N HIS A 71 15.94 1.81 -2.49
CA HIS A 71 15.86 1.09 -3.76
C HIS A 71 16.58 -0.27 -3.73
N SER A 72 17.85 -0.31 -3.28
CA SER A 72 18.60 -1.57 -3.22
C SER A 72 18.03 -2.55 -2.20
N ALA A 73 17.44 -2.05 -1.10
CA ALA A 73 16.71 -2.88 -0.16
C ALA A 73 15.47 -3.52 -0.79
N THR A 74 14.68 -2.77 -1.58
CA THR A 74 13.53 -3.31 -2.32
C THR A 74 13.95 -4.37 -3.33
N GLN A 75 15.05 -4.17 -4.07
CA GLN A 75 15.60 -5.17 -4.99
C GLN A 75 16.03 -6.45 -4.27
N LEU A 76 16.75 -6.31 -3.15
CA LEU A 76 17.15 -7.46 -2.32
C LEU A 76 15.93 -8.19 -1.74
N ALA A 77 14.92 -7.45 -1.29
CA ALA A 77 13.69 -8.01 -0.76
C ALA A 77 12.90 -8.78 -1.82
N ALA A 78 12.86 -8.29 -3.06
CA ALA A 78 12.25 -9.00 -4.19
C ALA A 78 12.97 -10.32 -4.48
N SER A 79 14.31 -10.32 -4.49
CA SER A 79 15.11 -11.56 -4.62
C SER A 79 14.85 -12.53 -3.47
N LEU A 80 14.88 -12.06 -2.23
CA LEU A 80 14.60 -12.91 -1.07
C LEU A 80 13.19 -13.49 -1.10
N LYS A 81 12.20 -12.71 -1.54
CA LYS A 81 10.81 -13.16 -1.69
C LYS A 81 10.70 -14.25 -2.75
N ALA A 82 11.40 -14.13 -3.88
CA ALA A 82 11.41 -15.15 -4.92
C ALA A 82 11.98 -16.48 -4.40
N ASP A 83 13.04 -16.44 -3.61
CA ASP A 83 13.66 -17.63 -3.03
C ASP A 83 12.83 -18.28 -1.91
N LEU A 84 12.23 -17.46 -1.04
CA LEU A 84 11.50 -17.94 0.14
C LEU A 84 10.07 -18.39 -0.19
N GLY A 85 9.46 -17.84 -1.24
CA GLY A 85 8.04 -18.03 -1.52
C GLY A 85 7.18 -17.66 -0.31
N ASP A 86 6.22 -18.53 0.03
CA ASP A 86 5.29 -18.33 1.16
C ASP A 86 5.95 -18.40 2.55
N LYS A 87 7.23 -18.79 2.63
CA LYS A 87 7.99 -18.79 3.88
C LYS A 87 8.43 -17.39 4.31
N GLY A 88 8.40 -16.43 3.38
CA GLY A 88 8.61 -15.01 3.66
C GLY A 88 7.37 -14.38 4.30
N ALA A 89 7.53 -13.81 5.49
CA ALA A 89 6.47 -13.22 6.30
C ALA A 89 6.46 -11.68 6.26
N GLY A 90 6.86 -11.11 5.12
CA GLY A 90 6.99 -9.67 4.89
C GLY A 90 8.37 -9.13 5.27
N TRP A 91 8.63 -7.87 4.96
CA TRP A 91 9.92 -7.24 5.21
C TRP A 91 9.75 -5.75 5.46
N TYR A 92 10.77 -5.13 6.05
CA TYR A 92 10.82 -3.68 6.27
C TYR A 92 12.26 -3.18 6.28
N LEU A 93 12.41 -1.86 6.15
CA LEU A 93 13.67 -1.15 6.35
C LEU A 93 13.79 -0.69 7.80
N ASP A 94 14.86 -1.11 8.47
CA ASP A 94 15.30 -0.48 9.71
C ASP A 94 15.99 0.85 9.36
N GLY A 95 15.19 1.93 9.28
CA GLY A 95 15.66 3.25 8.87
C GLY A 95 16.78 3.83 9.75
N ALA A 96 16.95 3.35 10.98
CA ALA A 96 18.05 3.79 11.84
C ALA A 96 19.40 3.17 11.44
N LYS A 97 19.38 1.99 10.80
CA LYS A 97 20.59 1.24 10.42
C LYS A 97 20.75 1.08 8.90
N GLY A 98 19.72 1.41 8.13
CA GLY A 98 19.63 1.13 6.70
C GLY A 98 19.62 -0.37 6.38
N HIS A 99 19.22 -1.22 7.33
CA HIS A 99 19.21 -2.67 7.12
C HIS A 99 17.85 -3.14 6.59
N LEU A 100 17.86 -4.04 5.61
CA LEU A 100 16.68 -4.81 5.26
C LEU A 100 16.42 -5.86 6.34
N VAL A 101 15.22 -5.86 6.93
CA VAL A 101 14.75 -6.92 7.81
C VAL A 101 13.71 -7.75 7.08
N MET A 102 14.00 -9.02 6.87
CA MET A 102 13.06 -10.00 6.29
C MET A 102 12.50 -10.87 7.40
N ASN A 103 11.18 -10.88 7.53
CA ASN A 103 10.50 -11.79 8.41
C ASN A 103 10.39 -13.17 7.77
N VAL A 104 10.60 -14.22 8.54
CA VAL A 104 10.49 -15.62 8.11
C VAL A 104 9.76 -16.44 9.16
N LEU A 105 9.34 -17.65 8.79
CA LEU A 105 8.57 -18.54 9.67
C LEU A 105 9.43 -19.61 10.37
N SER A 106 10.72 -19.72 10.03
CA SER A 106 11.63 -20.71 10.59
C SER A 106 13.07 -20.20 10.73
N GLU A 107 13.82 -20.80 11.66
CA GLU A 107 15.25 -20.53 11.85
C GLU A 107 16.10 -20.99 10.66
N ASP A 108 15.65 -21.98 9.89
CA ASP A 108 16.38 -22.44 8.70
C ASP A 108 16.28 -21.42 7.57
N ASP A 109 15.10 -20.85 7.35
CA ASP A 109 14.94 -19.76 6.38
C ASP A 109 15.69 -18.49 6.82
N ALA A 110 15.82 -18.26 8.13
CA ALA A 110 16.57 -17.13 8.67
C ALA A 110 18.06 -17.17 8.30
N LYS A 111 18.65 -18.37 8.20
CA LYS A 111 20.05 -18.55 7.74
C LYS A 111 20.20 -18.11 6.29
N SER A 112 19.27 -18.49 5.41
CA SER A 112 19.27 -18.12 3.99
C SER A 112 19.16 -16.60 3.79
N VAL A 113 18.31 -15.94 4.58
CA VAL A 113 18.19 -14.47 4.60
C VAL A 113 19.50 -13.81 5.02
N THR A 114 20.09 -14.28 6.12
CA THR A 114 21.33 -13.72 6.69
C THR A 114 22.50 -13.88 5.72
N ALA A 115 22.61 -15.02 5.04
CA ALA A 115 23.63 -15.28 4.03
C ALA A 115 23.60 -14.28 2.86
N LYS A 116 22.44 -13.69 2.56
CA LYS A 116 22.27 -12.66 1.53
C LYS A 116 22.51 -11.22 2.03
N GLY A 117 22.84 -11.06 3.31
CA GLY A 117 23.18 -9.76 3.92
C GLY A 117 21.98 -8.98 4.45
N ALA A 118 20.81 -9.61 4.58
CA ALA A 118 19.64 -9.05 5.26
C ALA A 118 19.57 -9.54 6.72
N VAL A 119 18.88 -8.79 7.57
CA VAL A 119 18.55 -9.25 8.93
C VAL A 119 17.34 -10.17 8.85
N ALA A 120 17.45 -11.38 9.37
CA ALA A 120 16.31 -12.27 9.52
C ALA A 120 15.58 -12.03 10.84
N LYS A 121 14.24 -12.09 10.81
CA LYS A 121 13.41 -12.10 12.02
C LYS A 121 12.40 -13.25 11.94
N VAL A 122 12.49 -14.21 12.84
CA VAL A 122 11.46 -15.26 12.93
C VAL A 122 10.19 -14.67 13.54
N VAL A 123 9.06 -14.86 12.87
CA VAL A 123 7.76 -14.32 13.27
C VAL A 123 6.67 -15.38 13.24
N HIS A 124 5.51 -15.08 13.83
CA HIS A 124 4.42 -16.03 13.98
C HIS A 124 3.44 -16.02 12.80
N ASN A 125 3.02 -14.83 12.37
CA ASN A 125 2.01 -14.70 11.32
C ASN A 125 2.65 -14.72 9.94
N SER A 126 2.22 -15.62 9.06
CA SER A 126 2.57 -15.59 7.65
C SER A 126 1.90 -14.43 6.92
N MET A 127 2.43 -14.03 5.76
CA MET A 127 1.75 -13.03 4.92
C MET A 127 0.38 -13.51 4.45
N THR A 128 0.22 -14.81 4.20
CA THR A 128 -1.08 -15.41 3.85
C THR A 128 -2.10 -15.22 4.98
N ALA A 129 -1.69 -15.46 6.23
CA ALA A 129 -2.55 -15.25 7.39
C ALA A 129 -2.92 -13.77 7.59
N LEU A 130 -1.93 -12.86 7.47
CA LEU A 130 -2.16 -11.41 7.58
C LEU A 130 -3.11 -10.90 6.48
N LYS A 131 -2.94 -11.35 5.23
CA LYS A 131 -3.83 -10.99 4.12
C LYS A 131 -5.24 -11.55 4.31
N ALA A 132 -5.37 -12.76 4.84
CA ALA A 132 -6.68 -13.33 5.18
C ALA A 132 -7.38 -12.49 6.28
N GLY A 133 -6.66 -12.08 7.32
CA GLY A 133 -7.20 -11.19 8.35
C GLY A 133 -7.61 -9.82 7.79
N ALA A 134 -6.80 -9.23 6.90
CA ALA A 134 -7.15 -7.98 6.23
C ALA A 134 -8.39 -8.12 5.33
N LYS A 135 -8.58 -9.28 4.70
CA LYS A 135 -9.80 -9.61 3.96
C LYS A 135 -11.01 -9.71 4.90
N THR A 136 -10.87 -10.36 6.06
CA THR A 136 -11.96 -10.40 7.06
C THR A 136 -12.36 -9.01 7.54
N LEU A 137 -11.40 -8.10 7.75
CA LEU A 137 -11.70 -6.70 8.06
C LEU A 137 -12.48 -6.02 6.93
N ARG A 138 -12.07 -6.22 5.68
CA ARG A 138 -12.78 -5.69 4.50
C ARG A 138 -14.23 -6.17 4.43
N ASP A 139 -14.45 -7.47 4.66
CA ASP A 139 -15.76 -8.10 4.48
C ASP A 139 -16.70 -7.85 5.67
N SER A 140 -16.17 -7.63 6.88
CA SER A 140 -16.97 -7.63 8.12
C SER A 140 -16.81 -6.39 9.00
N ALA A 141 -15.83 -5.53 8.73
CA ALA A 141 -15.50 -4.35 9.55
C ALA A 141 -15.08 -3.12 8.73
N SER A 142 -15.47 -3.04 7.45
CA SER A 142 -15.30 -1.82 6.65
C SER A 142 -16.33 -0.77 7.07
N LEU A 143 -15.99 -0.03 8.12
CA LEU A 143 -16.84 1.00 8.73
C LEU A 143 -16.33 2.39 8.34
N PRO A 144 -17.21 3.37 8.03
CA PRO A 144 -16.79 4.76 7.86
C PRO A 144 -16.02 5.25 9.08
N GLY A 145 -14.83 5.81 8.83
CA GLY A 145 -13.89 6.25 9.86
C GLY A 145 -12.88 5.19 10.30
N THR A 146 -12.69 4.13 9.52
CA THR A 146 -11.67 3.10 9.77
C THR A 146 -10.65 2.99 8.65
N ALA A 147 -9.42 2.65 9.02
CA ALA A 147 -8.38 2.25 8.10
C ALA A 147 -7.62 1.05 8.69
N TRP A 148 -6.99 0.23 7.85
CA TRP A 148 -6.07 -0.80 8.32
C TRP A 148 -4.97 -1.06 7.32
N SER A 149 -3.81 -1.47 7.82
CA SER A 149 -2.64 -1.83 7.03
C SER A 149 -1.90 -3.01 7.65
N ILE A 150 -1.07 -3.69 6.85
CA ILE A 150 -0.18 -4.73 7.36
C ILE A 150 1.12 -4.06 7.80
N ASP A 151 1.50 -4.27 9.06
CA ASP A 151 2.76 -3.80 9.64
C ASP A 151 3.74 -4.97 9.82
N PRO A 152 4.73 -5.11 8.92
CA PRO A 152 5.76 -6.14 9.03
C PRO A 152 6.71 -5.92 10.22
N LYS A 153 6.83 -4.72 10.79
CA LYS A 153 7.67 -4.49 11.98
C LYS A 153 7.11 -5.23 13.19
N THR A 154 5.81 -5.11 13.40
CA THR A 154 5.10 -5.78 14.50
C THR A 154 4.55 -7.16 14.12
N ASN A 155 4.58 -7.53 12.83
CA ASN A 155 3.99 -8.75 12.26
C ASN A 155 2.49 -8.88 12.57
N LYS A 156 1.76 -7.77 12.41
CA LYS A 156 0.34 -7.61 12.73
C LYS A 156 -0.38 -6.77 11.69
N ILE A 157 -1.70 -6.84 11.71
CA ILE A 157 -2.56 -5.83 11.07
C ILE A 157 -2.77 -4.70 12.08
N VAL A 158 -2.54 -3.46 11.67
CA VAL A 158 -2.86 -2.28 12.46
C VAL A 158 -4.17 -1.71 11.95
N VAL A 159 -5.17 -1.60 12.82
CA VAL A 159 -6.43 -0.92 12.53
C VAL A 159 -6.42 0.44 13.21
N LEU A 160 -6.69 1.49 12.44
CA LEU A 160 -6.95 2.83 12.93
C LEU A 160 -8.46 3.09 12.90
N ALA A 161 -8.99 3.63 13.99
CA ALA A 161 -10.38 4.06 14.08
C ALA A 161 -10.43 5.52 14.54
N ASP A 162 -11.09 6.38 13.77
CA ASP A 162 -11.21 7.80 14.11
C ASP A 162 -12.30 8.08 15.17
N ARG A 163 -12.42 9.34 15.58
CA ARG A 163 -13.40 9.80 16.57
C ARG A 163 -14.86 9.50 16.25
N THR A 164 -15.22 9.24 15.00
CA THR A 164 -16.60 8.90 14.58
C THR A 164 -16.95 7.43 14.80
N VAL A 165 -15.95 6.55 14.97
CA VAL A 165 -16.14 5.12 15.24
C VAL A 165 -16.46 4.92 16.72
N THR A 166 -17.73 5.06 17.08
CA THR A 166 -18.23 4.94 18.45
C THR A 166 -19.43 3.98 18.53
N GLY A 167 -19.90 3.67 19.74
CA GLY A 167 -21.11 2.88 19.98
C GLY A 167 -21.11 1.54 19.23
N ALA A 168 -22.15 1.31 18.43
CA ALA A 168 -22.31 0.09 17.64
C ALA A 168 -21.16 -0.15 16.66
N LYS A 169 -20.59 0.89 16.04
CA LYS A 169 -19.43 0.74 15.12
C LYS A 169 -18.22 0.17 15.87
N MET A 170 -17.90 0.74 17.03
CA MET A 170 -16.80 0.25 17.86
C MET A 170 -17.06 -1.17 18.40
N ALA A 171 -18.29 -1.48 18.78
CA ALA A 171 -18.67 -2.83 19.20
C ALA A 171 -18.46 -3.86 18.07
N THR A 172 -18.88 -3.54 16.83
CA THR A 172 -18.63 -4.37 15.65
C THR A 172 -17.14 -4.56 15.39
N LEU A 173 -16.36 -3.47 15.43
CA LEU A 173 -14.91 -3.53 15.20
C LEU A 173 -14.21 -4.42 16.24
N ASN A 174 -14.53 -4.24 17.52
CA ASN A 174 -13.96 -5.06 18.60
C ASN A 174 -14.37 -6.53 18.50
N LYS A 175 -15.62 -6.81 18.09
CA LYS A 175 -16.09 -8.19 17.87
C LYS A 175 -15.31 -8.88 16.75
N VAL A 176 -15.16 -8.21 15.61
CA VAL A 176 -14.47 -8.77 14.44
C VAL A 176 -12.99 -8.97 14.74
N THR A 177 -12.31 -7.97 15.30
CA THR A 177 -10.88 -8.05 15.62
C THR A 177 -10.58 -9.05 16.74
N GLY A 178 -11.43 -9.13 17.77
CA GLY A 178 -11.31 -10.12 18.84
C GLY A 178 -11.47 -11.57 18.35
N GLY A 179 -12.24 -11.78 17.28
CA GLY A 179 -12.43 -13.08 16.65
C GLY A 179 -11.20 -13.61 15.87
N MET A 180 -10.21 -12.77 15.58
CA MET A 180 -9.02 -13.15 14.78
C MET A 180 -7.88 -13.76 15.61
N GLY A 181 -8.04 -13.85 16.94
CA GLY A 181 -7.04 -14.40 17.83
C GLY A 181 -6.04 -13.38 18.36
N ALA A 182 -5.50 -13.68 19.54
CA ALA A 182 -4.52 -12.82 20.19
C ALA A 182 -3.26 -12.72 19.34
N GLY A 183 -2.92 -11.49 18.93
CA GLY A 183 -1.68 -11.21 18.23
C GLY A 183 -1.77 -11.07 16.72
N MET A 184 -2.97 -11.15 16.12
CA MET A 184 -3.19 -10.84 14.70
C MET A 184 -3.38 -9.33 14.45
N VAL A 185 -4.22 -8.68 15.27
CA VAL A 185 -4.64 -7.29 15.07
C VAL A 185 -4.24 -6.41 16.26
N THR A 186 -3.85 -5.17 15.97
CA THR A 186 -3.76 -4.07 16.95
C THR A 186 -4.72 -2.97 16.55
N VAL A 187 -5.65 -2.59 17.43
CA VAL A 187 -6.57 -1.47 17.19
C VAL A 187 -6.03 -0.22 17.88
N LYS A 188 -5.98 0.90 17.14
CA LYS A 188 -5.55 2.22 17.62
C LYS A 188 -6.57 3.29 17.26
N ARG A 189 -6.48 4.42 17.95
CA ARG A 189 -7.24 5.63 17.62
C ARG A 189 -6.40 6.51 16.68
N SER A 190 -7.01 7.01 15.62
CA SER A 190 -6.44 8.12 14.85
C SER A 190 -6.71 9.45 15.56
N GLN A 191 -5.84 10.43 15.34
CA GLN A 191 -5.98 11.79 15.89
C GLN A 191 -7.06 12.60 15.17
N GLY A 192 -7.20 12.41 13.86
CA GLY A 192 -8.18 13.11 13.03
C GLY A 192 -9.33 12.22 12.58
N GLU A 193 -10.29 12.81 11.88
CA GLU A 193 -11.28 12.07 11.09
C GLU A 193 -10.68 11.74 9.73
N PHE A 194 -10.96 10.54 9.22
CA PHE A 194 -10.52 10.18 7.88
C PHE A 194 -11.31 10.94 6.83
N LYS A 195 -10.60 11.64 5.95
CA LYS A 195 -11.17 12.41 4.84
C LYS A 195 -10.33 12.20 3.60
N ARG A 196 -10.99 12.26 2.44
CA ARG A 196 -10.30 12.57 1.19
C ARG A 196 -9.78 14.00 1.30
N TYR A 197 -8.70 14.32 0.62
CA TYR A 197 -8.20 15.69 0.56
C TYR A 197 -8.67 16.42 -0.70
N ASP A 198 -9.91 16.12 -1.14
CA ASP A 198 -10.60 16.85 -2.19
C ASP A 198 -10.78 18.31 -1.76
N GLY A 199 -10.34 19.22 -2.62
CA GLY A 199 -10.43 20.64 -2.37
C GLY A 199 -11.85 21.15 -2.58
N GLU A 200 -12.76 20.95 -1.64
CA GLU A 200 -13.93 21.83 -1.59
C GLU A 200 -13.42 23.26 -1.35
N SER A 201 -13.80 24.16 -2.27
CA SER A 201 -13.24 25.50 -2.50
C SER A 201 -12.54 26.15 -1.31
N ALA A 202 -11.36 26.72 -1.58
CA ALA A 202 -10.77 27.79 -0.80
C ALA A 202 -11.77 28.96 -0.69
N GLY A 203 -12.65 28.90 0.31
CA GLY A 203 -13.80 29.79 0.44
C GLY A 203 -14.94 29.20 1.26
N GLY A 204 -14.67 28.72 2.48
CA GLY A 204 -15.72 28.23 3.37
C GLY A 204 -15.21 27.72 4.71
N GLY A 205 -14.91 28.64 5.62
CA GLY A 205 -14.66 28.27 7.02
C GLY A 205 -15.90 27.60 7.62
N GLY A 206 -15.73 26.36 8.06
CA GLY A 206 -16.47 25.71 9.15
C GLY A 206 -18.00 25.63 9.05
N GLN A 207 -18.51 24.40 8.95
CA GLN A 207 -19.46 23.88 9.94
C GLN A 207 -19.57 22.37 9.84
N ALA A 208 -19.11 21.70 10.90
CA ALA A 208 -19.45 20.33 11.18
C ALA A 208 -20.97 20.22 11.30
N ALA A 209 -21.60 19.49 10.39
CA ALA A 209 -23.01 19.15 10.48
C ALA A 209 -23.22 18.12 11.61
N SER A 210 -23.40 18.60 12.84
CA SER A 210 -24.02 17.83 13.92
C SER A 210 -25.53 17.75 13.65
N GLY A 211 -25.98 16.70 12.99
CA GLY A 211 -27.40 16.39 12.84
C GLY A 211 -27.96 15.82 14.14
N ALA A 212 -28.50 16.68 15.01
CA ALA A 212 -29.46 16.30 16.05
C ALA A 212 -30.74 17.11 15.81
N GLY A 213 -31.83 16.40 15.56
CA GLY A 213 -33.14 16.97 15.26
C GLY A 213 -33.76 17.72 16.44
N GLY A 214 -34.55 18.75 16.10
CA GLY A 214 -35.38 19.48 17.06
C GLY A 214 -36.17 20.57 16.33
N ALA A 215 -37.42 20.26 16.00
CA ALA A 215 -38.37 21.21 15.44
C ALA A 215 -38.68 22.34 16.44
N GLY A 216 -38.77 23.58 15.96
CA GLY A 216 -39.17 24.74 16.77
C GLY A 216 -39.38 25.97 15.89
N ALA A 217 -40.51 26.64 16.07
CA ALA A 217 -41.19 27.50 15.12
C ALA A 217 -40.61 28.92 14.93
N ALA A 218 -41.13 29.56 13.88
CA ALA A 218 -40.87 30.90 13.38
C ALA A 218 -41.01 32.07 14.37
N GLY A 219 -40.29 33.16 14.07
CA GLY A 219 -40.56 34.51 14.59
C GLY A 219 -39.57 35.52 14.02
N GLY A 220 -40.03 36.39 13.11
CA GLY A 220 -39.23 37.45 12.49
C GLY A 220 -39.08 38.70 13.37
N GLY A 221 -38.11 39.55 13.01
CA GLY A 221 -37.93 40.88 13.59
C GLY A 221 -36.67 41.57 13.08
N ASN A 222 -36.85 42.68 12.38
CA ASN A 222 -35.82 43.50 11.74
C ASN A 222 -35.37 44.66 12.66
N ALA A 223 -34.19 45.22 12.31
CA ALA A 223 -33.70 46.59 12.54
C ALA A 223 -32.97 46.93 13.86
N GLY A 224 -31.85 47.68 13.70
CA GLY A 224 -31.34 48.60 14.72
C GLY A 224 -29.83 48.85 14.69
N ALA A 225 -29.36 49.77 13.84
CA ALA A 225 -28.03 50.35 13.91
C ALA A 225 -27.93 51.46 14.98
N ALA A 226 -26.74 51.65 15.58
CA ALA A 226 -26.02 52.93 15.75
C ALA A 226 -25.25 53.10 17.09
N GLY A 227 -24.02 53.64 16.97
CA GLY A 227 -23.26 54.41 17.98
C GLY A 227 -22.45 53.57 18.98
N GLY A 228 -21.15 53.75 19.23
CA GLY A 228 -20.26 54.90 19.07
C GLY A 228 -19.52 55.10 20.41
N GLY A 229 -18.18 55.12 20.44
CA GLY A 229 -17.42 55.44 21.65
C GLY A 229 -15.96 54.99 21.65
N ASN A 230 -15.06 55.96 21.62
CA ASN A 230 -13.59 55.84 21.59
C ASN A 230 -12.98 55.94 23.01
N ALA A 231 -11.67 55.66 23.10
CA ALA A 231 -10.72 55.72 24.23
C ALA A 231 -10.55 54.39 24.99
N GLY A 232 -9.36 53.87 25.26
CA GLY A 232 -7.99 54.37 25.15
C GLY A 232 -7.11 53.59 26.14
N ALA A 233 -5.80 53.63 25.93
CA ALA A 233 -4.71 53.24 26.83
C ALA A 233 -4.01 51.89 26.61
N ALA A 234 -2.68 52.04 26.70
CA ALA A 234 -1.60 51.14 26.39
C ALA A 234 -1.42 49.97 27.37
N GLY A 235 -0.74 48.92 26.89
CA GLY A 235 -0.11 47.90 27.71
C GLY A 235 0.66 46.92 26.83
N GLY A 236 1.97 47.10 26.73
CA GLY A 236 2.85 46.22 25.96
C GLY A 236 2.97 44.82 26.57
N GLY A 237 3.13 43.83 25.70
CA GLY A 237 3.44 42.45 26.06
C GLY A 237 3.84 41.66 24.83
N ASN A 238 5.12 41.29 24.75
CA ASN A 238 5.70 40.42 23.73
C ASN A 238 4.96 39.08 23.61
N GLY A 239 4.60 38.70 22.39
CA GLY A 239 4.17 37.35 22.01
C GLY A 239 4.28 37.20 20.51
N GLY A 240 5.41 36.67 20.03
CA GLY A 240 5.62 36.40 18.60
C GLY A 240 4.72 35.25 18.14
N GLN A 241 3.77 35.57 17.28
CA GLN A 241 3.00 34.60 16.50
C GLN A 241 3.07 34.95 15.02
N ALA A 242 3.16 33.86 14.26
CA ALA A 242 3.12 33.76 12.82
C ALA A 242 1.91 34.45 12.20
N ALA A 243 2.11 35.01 10.99
CA ALA A 243 1.22 34.94 9.83
C ALA A 243 1.71 35.94 8.76
N GLY A 244 2.07 35.42 7.60
CA GLY A 244 2.16 36.14 6.34
C GLY A 244 2.17 35.04 5.28
N GLY A 245 1.10 34.79 4.51
CA GLY A 245 0.31 35.78 3.80
C GLY A 245 1.02 36.15 2.49
N ALA A 246 1.39 35.15 1.69
CA ALA A 246 1.82 35.37 0.32
C ALA A 246 0.55 35.45 -0.56
N GLY A 247 0.10 36.68 -0.79
CA GLY A 247 -0.73 36.99 -1.94
C GLY A 247 0.19 37.16 -3.15
N ASP A 248 -0.09 36.44 -4.22
CA ASP A 248 0.57 36.64 -5.50
C ASP A 248 -0.12 37.80 -6.23
N ASP A 249 0.40 39.01 -6.03
CA ASP A 249 0.14 40.15 -6.91
C ASP A 249 1.11 40.11 -8.09
N GLY A 250 0.55 40.15 -9.30
CA GLY A 250 1.28 40.12 -10.55
C GLY A 250 2.29 41.27 -10.70
N GLY A 251 3.55 40.90 -10.93
CA GLY A 251 4.62 41.81 -11.33
C GLY A 251 5.04 41.57 -12.78
N ALA A 252 4.52 42.39 -13.70
CA ALA A 252 5.06 42.50 -15.05
C ALA A 252 6.38 43.29 -15.03
N GLY A 253 7.46 42.71 -15.57
CA GLY A 253 8.66 43.46 -15.95
C GLY A 253 9.96 42.68 -15.92
N GLY A 254 10.38 42.14 -17.08
CA GLY A 254 11.74 41.65 -17.28
C GLY A 254 11.87 40.66 -18.43
N ALA A 255 12.08 41.16 -19.65
CA ALA A 255 12.32 40.33 -20.83
C ALA A 255 13.67 39.59 -20.72
N GLY A 256 13.59 38.29 -20.45
CA GLY A 256 14.61 37.27 -20.71
C GLY A 256 13.87 36.01 -21.13
N GLY A 257 13.94 35.65 -22.40
CA GLY A 257 13.16 34.57 -23.00
C GLY A 257 13.63 33.18 -22.57
N GLY A 258 13.29 32.76 -21.35
CA GLY A 258 13.10 31.36 -21.00
C GLY A 258 11.60 31.10 -20.90
N GLN A 259 11.08 30.07 -21.56
CA GLN A 259 9.75 29.55 -21.23
C GLN A 259 9.67 29.37 -19.71
N ALA A 260 8.65 29.95 -19.06
CA ALA A 260 8.34 29.59 -17.68
C ALA A 260 8.22 28.06 -17.65
N ALA A 261 9.00 27.41 -16.78
CA ALA A 261 8.92 25.96 -16.62
C ALA A 261 7.47 25.60 -16.31
N GLY A 262 6.90 24.65 -17.07
CA GLY A 262 5.52 24.19 -16.85
C GLY A 262 5.37 23.57 -15.46
N PRO A 263 4.13 23.30 -15.01
CA PRO A 263 3.90 22.75 -13.68
C PRO A 263 4.62 21.41 -13.50
N VAL A 264 5.22 21.25 -12.33
CA VAL A 264 5.95 20.06 -11.88
C VAL A 264 5.19 19.38 -10.74
N GLY A 265 5.63 18.22 -10.28
CA GLY A 265 4.99 17.54 -9.15
C GLY A 265 4.88 18.45 -7.93
N GLY A 266 3.72 18.45 -7.26
CA GLY A 266 3.38 19.35 -6.16
C GLY A 266 2.68 20.65 -6.59
N SER A 267 2.75 21.05 -7.86
CA SER A 267 2.10 22.27 -8.37
C SER A 267 0.58 22.20 -8.25
N ALA A 268 -0.05 23.36 -8.03
CA ALA A 268 -1.51 23.45 -8.04
C ALA A 268 -2.09 23.18 -9.43
N ILE A 269 -3.19 22.43 -9.47
CA ILE A 269 -4.06 22.29 -10.62
C ILE A 269 -5.49 22.68 -10.21
N PHE A 270 -6.18 23.41 -11.08
CA PHE A 270 -7.52 23.91 -10.82
C PHE A 270 -8.51 23.38 -11.85
N GLY A 271 -9.69 22.96 -11.40
CA GLY A 271 -10.71 22.36 -12.25
C GLY A 271 -12.07 22.36 -11.59
N GLY A 272 -13.10 22.85 -12.28
CA GLY A 272 -14.39 23.11 -11.64
C GLY A 272 -14.24 24.06 -10.46
N ASN A 273 -14.66 23.61 -9.27
CA ASN A 273 -14.49 24.36 -8.00
C ASN A 273 -13.38 23.77 -7.11
N ALA A 274 -12.59 22.84 -7.64
CA ALA A 274 -11.58 22.09 -6.91
C ALA A 274 -10.16 22.60 -7.18
N ARG A 275 -9.34 22.57 -6.12
CA ARG A 275 -7.87 22.63 -6.20
C ARG A 275 -7.33 21.26 -5.83
N CYS A 276 -6.48 20.71 -6.69
CA CYS A 276 -5.67 19.54 -6.40
C CYS A 276 -4.20 19.84 -6.71
N SER A 277 -3.35 18.84 -6.57
CA SER A 277 -1.93 18.92 -6.90
C SER A 277 -1.58 17.97 -8.04
N LEU A 278 -0.66 18.39 -8.90
CA LEU A 278 -0.02 17.53 -9.89
C LEU A 278 0.89 16.53 -9.16
N GLY A 279 0.80 15.25 -9.50
CA GLY A 279 1.65 14.20 -8.93
C GLY A 279 2.97 14.09 -9.67
N PHE A 280 2.96 13.45 -10.84
CA PHE A 280 4.17 13.26 -11.64
C PHE A 280 3.88 13.51 -13.11
N ASN A 281 4.75 14.28 -13.76
CA ASN A 281 4.80 14.34 -15.21
C ASN A 281 5.31 13.02 -15.77
N VAL A 282 4.59 12.50 -16.75
CA VAL A 282 4.78 11.19 -17.38
C VAL A 282 4.58 11.31 -18.89
N THR A 283 4.91 10.25 -19.62
CA THR A 283 4.58 10.13 -21.03
C THR A 283 3.73 8.90 -21.29
N VAL A 284 2.77 9.01 -22.20
CA VAL A 284 2.01 7.85 -22.70
C VAL A 284 2.26 7.75 -24.19
N LYS A 285 3.00 6.72 -24.61
CA LYS A 285 3.41 6.52 -26.02
C LYS A 285 4.07 7.78 -26.62
N GLY A 286 4.88 8.48 -25.81
CA GLY A 286 5.57 9.71 -26.19
C GLY A 286 4.76 11.00 -26.07
N ALA A 287 3.45 10.95 -25.82
CA ALA A 287 2.64 12.15 -25.57
C ALA A 287 2.76 12.60 -24.11
N PRO A 288 2.89 13.91 -23.82
CA PRO A 288 3.00 14.42 -22.46
C PRO A 288 1.68 14.25 -21.69
N ALA A 289 1.79 13.75 -20.46
CA ALA A 289 0.68 13.61 -19.52
C ALA A 289 1.17 13.82 -18.08
N PHE A 290 0.25 13.83 -17.13
CA PHE A 290 0.58 13.79 -15.71
C PHE A 290 -0.38 12.90 -14.93
N LEU A 291 0.12 12.37 -13.82
CA LEU A 291 -0.69 11.63 -12.84
C LEU A 291 -1.16 12.58 -11.73
N THR A 292 -2.37 12.35 -11.24
CA THR A 292 -2.94 12.98 -10.04
C THR A 292 -3.89 11.98 -9.35
N ALA A 293 -4.62 12.39 -8.32
CA ALA A 293 -5.58 11.53 -7.63
C ALA A 293 -6.84 11.28 -8.48
N GLY A 294 -7.45 10.10 -8.32
CA GLY A 294 -8.64 9.69 -9.04
C GLY A 294 -9.88 10.46 -8.60
N HIS A 295 -10.01 10.77 -7.32
CA HIS A 295 -11.11 11.63 -6.87
C HIS A 295 -11.04 13.03 -7.51
N CYS A 296 -9.84 13.60 -7.67
CA CYS A 296 -9.65 14.84 -8.46
C CYS A 296 -10.09 14.64 -9.92
N GLY A 297 -9.67 13.56 -10.58
CA GLY A 297 -10.09 13.25 -11.95
C GLY A 297 -11.60 13.02 -12.13
N ASN A 298 -12.34 12.75 -11.03
CA ASN A 298 -13.79 12.69 -11.02
C ASN A 298 -14.45 14.07 -10.83
N ASP A 299 -13.80 14.97 -10.08
CA ASP A 299 -14.30 16.32 -9.77
C ASP A 299 -14.24 17.27 -10.98
N SER A 300 -13.27 17.09 -11.88
CA SER A 300 -13.16 17.87 -13.11
C SER A 300 -12.73 17.03 -14.32
N LYS A 301 -13.20 17.39 -15.51
CA LYS A 301 -12.77 16.79 -16.80
C LYS A 301 -11.58 17.51 -17.44
N THR A 302 -11.38 18.77 -17.08
CA THR A 302 -10.31 19.63 -17.62
C THR A 302 -9.64 20.38 -16.48
N TRP A 303 -8.35 20.63 -16.62
CA TRP A 303 -7.51 21.27 -15.61
C TRP A 303 -6.79 22.48 -16.17
N THR A 304 -6.57 23.48 -15.33
CA THR A 304 -5.79 24.68 -15.61
C THR A 304 -4.66 24.83 -14.59
N ALA A 305 -3.58 25.50 -14.99
CA ALA A 305 -2.46 25.82 -14.12
C ALA A 305 -2.73 27.03 -13.20
N ASP A 306 -3.75 27.82 -13.51
CA ASP A 306 -4.18 28.98 -12.73
C ASP A 306 -5.67 28.87 -12.31
N GLN A 307 -6.00 29.50 -11.20
CA GLN A 307 -7.38 29.52 -10.68
C GLN A 307 -8.35 30.30 -11.58
N GLY A 308 -7.84 31.27 -12.35
CA GLY A 308 -8.65 32.07 -13.28
C GLY A 308 -9.03 31.33 -14.57
N GLY A 309 -8.47 30.15 -14.80
CA GLY A 309 -8.73 29.32 -15.99
C GLY A 309 -8.12 29.87 -17.28
N SER A 310 -7.18 30.81 -17.19
CA SER A 310 -6.55 31.44 -18.35
C SER A 310 -5.39 30.61 -18.95
N GLN A 311 -4.90 29.63 -18.21
CA GLN A 311 -3.82 28.71 -18.56
C GLN A 311 -4.37 27.27 -18.58
N PRO A 312 -5.10 26.88 -19.64
CA PRO A 312 -5.54 25.50 -19.81
C PRO A 312 -4.32 24.57 -19.84
N LEU A 313 -4.44 23.45 -19.14
CA LEU A 313 -3.33 22.52 -18.90
C LEU A 313 -3.56 21.19 -19.59
N GLY A 314 -4.68 20.54 -19.31
CA GLY A 314 -4.94 19.21 -19.83
C GLY A 314 -6.32 18.66 -19.51
N THR A 315 -6.62 17.54 -20.17
CA THR A 315 -7.91 16.84 -20.11
C THR A 315 -7.75 15.46 -19.49
N VAL A 316 -8.66 15.07 -18.60
CA VAL A 316 -8.64 13.76 -17.93
C VAL A 316 -8.88 12.65 -18.95
N ALA A 317 -7.90 11.76 -19.12
CA ALA A 317 -7.95 10.63 -20.04
C ALA A 317 -8.46 9.35 -19.36
N ASP A 318 -8.08 9.12 -18.10
CA ASP A 318 -8.61 8.05 -17.28
C ASP A 318 -8.67 8.50 -15.82
N SER A 319 -9.65 7.98 -15.07
CA SER A 319 -9.80 8.24 -13.64
C SER A 319 -10.36 7.00 -12.96
N LYS A 320 -9.72 6.57 -11.87
CA LYS A 320 -10.12 5.41 -11.07
C LYS A 320 -10.29 5.84 -9.62
N PHE A 321 -11.55 6.00 -9.22
CA PHE A 321 -11.96 6.24 -7.85
C PHE A 321 -13.46 5.90 -7.68
N PRO A 322 -13.91 5.22 -6.60
CA PRO A 322 -13.11 4.68 -5.48
C PRO A 322 -12.42 3.34 -5.85
N LYS A 323 -12.06 2.53 -4.86
CA LYS A 323 -11.25 1.29 -4.90
C LYS A 323 -9.75 1.50 -5.06
N THR A 324 -9.35 2.31 -6.02
CA THR A 324 -8.00 2.89 -6.19
C THR A 324 -8.14 4.41 -6.25
N ASP A 325 -7.04 5.15 -6.32
CA ASP A 325 -7.13 6.62 -6.34
C ASP A 325 -6.05 7.27 -7.22
N PHE A 326 -6.19 7.12 -8.54
CA PHE A 326 -5.36 7.84 -9.52
C PHE A 326 -6.17 8.29 -10.73
N ALA A 327 -5.68 9.34 -11.38
CA ALA A 327 -6.11 9.79 -12.69
C ALA A 327 -4.92 10.10 -13.58
N LEU A 328 -5.10 9.91 -14.89
CA LEU A 328 -4.20 10.33 -15.94
C LEU A 328 -4.81 11.55 -16.64
N VAL A 329 -4.05 12.63 -16.72
CA VAL A 329 -4.43 13.85 -17.45
C VAL A 329 -3.46 14.05 -18.59
N THR A 330 -3.97 14.13 -19.82
CA THR A 330 -3.14 14.41 -21.00
C THR A 330 -3.03 15.91 -21.16
N TYR A 331 -1.82 16.42 -21.41
CA TYR A 331 -1.64 17.84 -21.72
C TYR A 331 -2.33 18.17 -23.05
N ASP A 332 -3.07 19.29 -23.08
CA ASP A 332 -3.78 19.70 -24.30
C ASP A 332 -2.78 20.15 -25.39
N ASP A 333 -1.67 20.77 -24.99
CA ASP A 333 -0.53 21.02 -25.86
C ASP A 333 0.36 19.78 -25.98
N THR A 334 0.20 19.03 -27.06
CA THR A 334 1.01 17.84 -27.37
C THR A 334 2.50 18.11 -27.56
N SER A 335 2.90 19.38 -27.75
CA SER A 335 4.30 19.79 -27.89
C SER A 335 4.96 20.17 -26.56
N ALA A 336 4.17 20.20 -25.47
CA ALA A 336 4.66 20.50 -24.14
C ALA A 336 5.78 19.52 -23.73
N LYS A 337 6.79 20.05 -23.06
CA LYS A 337 7.92 19.29 -22.49
C LYS A 337 7.99 19.53 -20.99
N PRO A 338 6.98 19.08 -20.23
CA PRO A 338 6.97 19.29 -18.80
C PRO A 338 8.12 18.52 -18.15
N GLU A 339 8.79 19.13 -17.17
CA GLU A 339 9.93 18.52 -16.50
C GLU A 339 9.48 17.33 -15.64
N SER A 340 10.25 16.23 -15.65
CA SER A 340 10.03 15.12 -14.72
C SER A 340 10.70 15.45 -13.39
N SER A 341 10.09 16.37 -12.65
CA SER A 341 10.60 16.87 -11.38
C SER A 341 9.45 17.16 -10.39
N VAL A 342 9.80 17.37 -9.13
CA VAL A 342 8.88 17.73 -8.03
C VAL A 342 9.36 19.03 -7.39
N ASP A 343 8.44 19.96 -7.12
CA ASP A 343 8.71 21.21 -6.43
C ASP A 343 9.10 20.97 -4.97
N LEU A 344 10.20 21.58 -4.53
CA LEU A 344 10.70 21.53 -3.16
C LEU A 344 10.24 22.73 -2.31
N GLY A 345 9.43 23.64 -2.87
CA GLY A 345 8.84 24.78 -2.17
C GLY A 345 9.85 25.88 -1.80
N ASN A 346 11.07 25.82 -2.33
CA ASN A 346 12.16 26.76 -2.06
C ASN A 346 12.74 27.39 -3.33
N GLY A 347 12.01 27.29 -4.45
CA GLY A 347 12.46 27.72 -5.78
C GLY A 347 13.39 26.73 -6.49
N SER A 348 13.55 25.52 -5.98
CA SER A 348 14.26 24.41 -6.63
C SER A 348 13.37 23.18 -6.78
N THR A 349 13.80 22.23 -7.61
CA THR A 349 13.07 20.99 -7.89
C THR A 349 13.95 19.76 -7.64
N GLN A 350 13.31 18.64 -7.31
CA GLN A 350 13.92 17.31 -7.29
C GLN A 350 13.62 16.60 -8.61
N GLU A 351 14.65 16.23 -9.37
CA GLU A 351 14.50 15.40 -10.57
C GLU A 351 13.99 14.01 -10.20
N ILE A 352 13.02 13.50 -10.97
CA ILE A 352 12.46 12.16 -10.83
C ILE A 352 12.80 11.34 -12.07
N THR A 353 13.59 10.30 -11.88
CA THR A 353 14.14 9.49 -12.98
C THR A 353 13.51 8.10 -13.05
N LYS A 354 12.88 7.64 -11.97
CA LYS A 354 12.31 6.30 -11.87
C LYS A 354 11.12 6.24 -10.92
N ALA A 355 10.40 5.12 -10.95
CA ALA A 355 9.41 4.75 -9.94
C ALA A 355 9.95 3.63 -9.04
N ALA A 356 9.49 3.59 -7.80
CA ALA A 356 9.87 2.55 -6.84
C ALA A 356 8.67 2.08 -6.00
N GLU A 357 8.66 0.79 -5.69
CA GLU A 357 7.73 0.23 -4.70
C GLU A 357 8.06 0.76 -3.30
N ALA A 358 7.02 1.15 -2.56
CA ALA A 358 7.15 1.59 -1.18
C ALA A 358 7.56 0.45 -0.24
N ALA A 359 8.29 0.81 0.83
CA ALA A 359 8.71 -0.13 1.86
C ALA A 359 8.43 0.45 3.25
N VAL A 360 7.90 -0.36 4.17
CA VAL A 360 7.75 0.12 5.57
C VAL A 360 9.12 0.50 6.13
N GLY A 361 9.23 1.71 6.67
CA GLY A 361 10.49 2.31 7.12
C GLY A 361 11.24 3.13 6.07
N MET A 362 10.80 3.15 4.81
CA MET A 362 11.31 4.06 3.77
C MET A 362 11.03 5.51 4.19
N LYS A 363 12.07 6.36 4.09
CA LYS A 363 11.93 7.81 4.21
C LYS A 363 11.35 8.35 2.92
N VAL A 364 10.39 9.24 3.05
CA VAL A 364 9.68 9.82 1.92
C VAL A 364 9.48 11.31 2.16
N GLN A 365 9.35 12.04 1.06
CA GLN A 365 8.91 13.42 1.03
C GLN A 365 7.64 13.49 0.21
N ARG A 366 6.73 14.40 0.57
CA ARG A 366 5.53 14.73 -0.19
C ARG A 366 5.55 16.21 -0.53
N SER A 367 5.20 16.55 -1.76
CA SER A 367 4.95 17.93 -2.20
C SER A 367 3.49 18.09 -2.64
N GLY A 368 2.85 19.18 -2.21
CA GLY A 368 1.46 19.51 -2.56
C GLY A 368 1.19 21.01 -2.47
N SER A 369 0.18 21.46 -3.18
CA SER A 369 -0.12 22.88 -3.39
C SER A 369 -0.68 23.61 -2.17
N THR A 370 -1.07 22.89 -1.12
CA THR A 370 -1.61 23.49 0.10
C THR A 370 -0.53 23.66 1.15
N THR A 371 0.18 22.58 1.47
CA THR A 371 1.12 22.54 2.60
C THR A 371 2.58 22.55 2.17
N GLY A 372 2.86 22.45 0.87
CA GLY A 372 4.22 22.41 0.35
C GLY A 372 4.90 21.07 0.62
N LEU A 373 6.22 21.14 0.88
CA LEU A 373 7.07 19.98 1.07
C LEU A 373 7.09 19.52 2.53
N HIS A 374 6.76 18.25 2.77
CA HIS A 374 6.84 17.61 4.09
C HIS A 374 7.52 16.25 4.00
N ASP A 375 8.30 15.91 5.02
CA ASP A 375 8.94 14.60 5.15
C ASP A 375 8.21 13.67 6.12
N GLY A 376 8.51 12.38 6.01
CA GLY A 376 8.04 11.36 6.92
C GLY A 376 8.53 9.97 6.53
N THR A 377 7.77 8.96 6.92
CA THR A 377 8.13 7.56 6.82
C THR A 377 6.92 6.71 6.46
N VAL A 378 7.12 5.70 5.61
CA VAL A 378 6.10 4.67 5.37
C VAL A 378 5.93 3.81 6.63
N THR A 379 4.70 3.73 7.13
CA THR A 379 4.34 3.00 8.36
C THR A 379 3.56 1.71 8.09
N GLY A 380 2.94 1.57 6.92
CA GLY A 380 2.17 0.40 6.55
C GLY A 380 1.95 0.31 5.03
N LEU A 381 1.69 -0.91 4.56
CA LEU A 381 1.40 -1.20 3.16
C LEU A 381 0.09 -1.99 3.05
N ASP A 382 -0.39 -2.14 1.80
CA ASP A 382 -1.65 -2.80 1.48
C ASP A 382 -2.83 -2.21 2.29
N ALA A 383 -2.79 -0.90 2.52
CA ALA A 383 -3.75 -0.24 3.39
C ALA A 383 -5.13 -0.15 2.72
N THR A 384 -6.17 -0.36 3.51
CA THR A 384 -7.55 -0.01 3.14
C THR A 384 -8.02 1.12 4.04
N VAL A 385 -8.65 2.13 3.46
CA VAL A 385 -9.27 3.25 4.17
C VAL A 385 -10.73 3.40 3.74
N ASN A 386 -11.62 3.66 4.70
CA ASN A 386 -13.02 3.95 4.46
C ASN A 386 -13.32 5.39 4.91
N TYR A 387 -13.30 6.32 3.96
CA TYR A 387 -13.57 7.74 4.18
C TYR A 387 -15.06 8.03 4.45
N GLY A 388 -15.94 7.04 4.32
CA GLY A 388 -17.40 7.21 4.38
C GLY A 388 -18.04 7.36 3.01
N ASN A 389 -19.37 7.44 2.96
CA ASN A 389 -20.15 7.64 1.73
C ASN A 389 -19.91 6.65 0.56
N GLY A 390 -19.30 5.48 0.84
CA GLY A 390 -18.92 4.49 -0.19
C GLY A 390 -17.48 4.63 -0.69
N ASP A 391 -16.75 5.63 -0.22
CA ASP A 391 -15.36 5.91 -0.58
C ASP A 391 -14.40 5.01 0.19
N ILE A 392 -14.28 3.79 -0.32
CA ILE A 392 -13.34 2.80 0.18
C ILE A 392 -12.22 2.62 -0.84
N VAL A 393 -10.99 2.88 -0.41
CA VAL A 393 -9.79 2.74 -1.25
C VAL A 393 -8.89 1.67 -0.65
N ASN A 394 -8.29 0.83 -1.49
CA ASN A 394 -7.50 -0.33 -1.09
C ASN A 394 -6.10 -0.26 -1.72
N GLY A 395 -5.16 -1.00 -1.14
CA GLY A 395 -3.80 -1.10 -1.70
C GLY A 395 -2.97 0.17 -1.49
N LEU A 396 -3.34 1.02 -0.54
CA LEU A 396 -2.64 2.28 -0.30
C LEU A 396 -1.37 2.08 0.52
N ILE A 397 -0.47 3.04 0.38
CA ILE A 397 0.70 3.23 1.24
C ILE A 397 0.26 4.10 2.40
N GLN A 398 0.51 3.67 3.64
CA GLN A 398 0.26 4.48 4.83
C GLN A 398 1.56 5.12 5.33
N THR A 399 1.51 6.40 5.68
CA THR A 399 2.65 7.14 6.23
C THR A 399 2.27 7.99 7.44
N ASP A 400 3.27 8.53 8.13
CA ASP A 400 3.15 9.59 9.14
C ASP A 400 3.40 11.01 8.58
N VAL A 401 3.48 11.16 7.24
CA VAL A 401 3.59 12.47 6.57
C VAL A 401 2.25 13.19 6.75
N CYS A 402 2.26 14.47 7.17
CA CYS A 402 1.05 15.28 7.23
C CYS A 402 0.59 15.69 5.82
N ALA A 403 -0.69 16.00 5.63
CA ALA A 403 -1.26 16.59 4.42
C ALA A 403 -2.63 17.21 4.73
N GLU A 404 -3.10 18.11 3.85
CA GLU A 404 -4.36 18.82 4.01
C GLU A 404 -5.13 18.91 2.67
N PRO A 405 -6.44 19.26 2.69
CA PRO A 405 -7.23 19.44 1.46
C PRO A 405 -6.52 20.32 0.42
N GLY A 406 -6.48 19.83 -0.83
CA GLY A 406 -5.74 20.44 -1.94
C GLY A 406 -4.34 19.86 -2.18
N ASP A 407 -3.75 19.13 -1.22
CA ASP A 407 -2.55 18.33 -1.46
C ASP A 407 -2.84 17.04 -2.22
N SER A 408 -4.12 16.66 -2.36
CA SER A 408 -4.57 15.51 -3.14
C SER A 408 -3.95 15.45 -4.53
N GLY A 409 -3.50 14.26 -4.91
CA GLY A 409 -2.77 14.02 -6.15
C GLY A 409 -1.29 14.36 -6.10
N GLY A 410 -0.85 15.15 -5.11
CA GLY A 410 0.54 15.59 -4.97
C GLY A 410 1.53 14.45 -4.82
N ALA A 411 2.75 14.71 -5.29
CA ALA A 411 3.85 13.76 -5.39
C ALA A 411 4.34 13.29 -4.02
N MET A 412 4.45 11.98 -3.81
CA MET A 412 5.29 11.39 -2.76
C MET A 412 6.46 10.65 -3.37
N PHE A 413 7.68 11.00 -2.96
CA PHE A 413 8.93 10.53 -3.55
C PHE A 413 9.98 10.19 -2.48
N SER A 414 11.01 9.46 -2.88
CA SER A 414 12.22 9.20 -2.10
C SER A 414 13.41 9.37 -3.03
N ASP A 415 14.31 10.31 -2.74
CA ASP A 415 15.40 10.70 -3.64
C ASP A 415 14.84 11.03 -5.04
N ASP A 416 15.34 10.36 -6.08
CA ASP A 416 14.91 10.50 -7.48
C ASP A 416 13.77 9.55 -7.89
N SER A 417 13.13 8.88 -6.92
CA SER A 417 12.13 7.84 -7.16
C SER A 417 10.72 8.30 -6.81
N ALA A 418 9.79 8.23 -7.76
CA ALA A 418 8.37 8.37 -7.50
C ALA A 418 7.82 7.16 -6.75
N VAL A 419 7.04 7.40 -5.68
CA VAL A 419 6.55 6.35 -4.78
C VAL A 419 5.01 6.34 -4.72
N GLY A 420 4.37 7.49 -4.53
CA GLY A 420 2.92 7.55 -4.37
C GLY A 420 2.26 8.87 -4.74
N LEU A 421 0.94 8.85 -4.89
CA LEU A 421 0.07 10.00 -5.13
C LEU A 421 -0.82 10.22 -3.91
N THR A 422 -0.88 11.44 -3.39
CA THR A 422 -1.66 11.75 -2.18
C THR A 422 -3.15 11.46 -2.39
N SER A 423 -3.77 10.62 -1.54
CA SER A 423 -5.20 10.27 -1.62
C SER A 423 -6.03 11.01 -0.57
N GLY A 424 -5.63 10.90 0.68
CA GLY A 424 -6.41 11.38 1.82
C GLY A 424 -5.76 10.93 3.12
N GLY A 425 -6.38 11.24 4.25
CA GLY A 425 -5.76 11.00 5.54
C GLY A 425 -6.60 11.48 6.71
N SER A 426 -5.93 11.63 7.84
CA SER A 426 -6.47 12.12 9.10
C SER A 426 -5.44 13.00 9.79
N GLY A 427 -5.90 14.08 10.43
CA GLY A 427 -5.04 15.07 11.07
C GLY A 427 -4.76 16.25 10.16
N ASP A 428 -3.69 16.98 10.45
CA ASP A 428 -3.26 18.20 9.75
C ASP A 428 -1.75 18.43 9.90
N CYS A 429 -1.19 19.44 9.25
CA CYS A 429 0.24 19.75 9.33
C CYS A 429 0.66 20.56 10.57
N THR A 430 -0.28 20.86 11.47
CA THR A 430 0.00 21.51 12.77
C THR A 430 0.16 20.49 13.90
N ALA A 431 -0.77 19.55 14.01
CA ALA A 431 -0.80 18.50 15.03
C ALA A 431 -0.15 17.19 14.56
N GLY A 432 0.10 17.06 13.26
CA GLY A 432 0.51 15.81 12.62
C GLY A 432 -0.70 14.96 12.23
N GLY A 433 -0.44 13.88 11.52
CA GLY A 433 -1.49 13.05 10.97
C GLY A 433 -0.99 11.76 10.33
N GLU A 434 -1.93 11.05 9.73
CA GLU A 434 -1.66 9.89 8.90
C GLU A 434 -2.18 10.16 7.48
N THR A 435 -1.31 10.01 6.48
CA THR A 435 -1.69 10.21 5.07
C THR A 435 -1.52 8.91 4.30
N PHE A 436 -2.50 8.63 3.42
CA PHE A 436 -2.52 7.50 2.52
C PHE A 436 -2.23 7.93 1.08
N PHE A 437 -1.47 7.08 0.38
CA PHE A 437 -1.02 7.36 -0.97
C PHE A 437 -1.31 6.18 -1.89
N GLN A 438 -1.79 6.46 -3.09
CA GLN A 438 -1.90 5.48 -4.17
C GLN A 438 -0.49 5.17 -4.69
N PRO A 439 -0.02 3.90 -4.71
CA PRO A 439 1.24 3.54 -5.35
C PRO A 439 1.32 4.05 -6.80
N VAL A 440 2.41 4.74 -7.13
CA VAL A 440 2.66 5.23 -8.50
C VAL A 440 2.88 4.08 -9.47
N THR A 441 3.55 3.01 -9.02
CA THR A 441 3.81 1.82 -9.85
C THR A 441 2.52 1.17 -10.35
N ASP A 442 1.48 1.10 -9.51
CA ASP A 442 0.15 0.63 -9.91
C ASP A 442 -0.51 1.56 -10.93
N ALA A 443 -0.41 2.88 -10.74
CA ALA A 443 -0.97 3.86 -11.67
C ALA A 443 -0.27 3.82 -13.04
N LEU A 444 1.07 3.73 -13.07
CA LEU A 444 1.85 3.58 -14.31
C LEU A 444 1.46 2.29 -15.04
N LYS A 445 1.36 1.16 -14.32
CA LYS A 445 0.94 -0.11 -14.90
C LYS A 445 -0.47 -0.06 -15.48
N ALA A 446 -1.41 0.57 -14.79
CA ALA A 446 -2.80 0.64 -15.24
C ALA A 446 -3.00 1.55 -16.46
N THR A 447 -2.18 2.59 -16.58
CA THR A 447 -2.30 3.61 -17.64
C THR A 447 -1.38 3.37 -18.83
N GLY A 448 -0.31 2.59 -18.65
CA GLY A 448 0.77 2.46 -19.63
C GLY A 448 1.64 3.73 -19.71
N ALA A 449 1.61 4.57 -18.68
CA ALA A 449 2.45 5.75 -18.58
C ALA A 449 3.89 5.40 -18.14
N GLU A 450 4.84 6.22 -18.58
CA GLU A 450 6.27 6.08 -18.30
C GLU A 450 6.79 7.34 -17.58
N ILE A 451 7.66 7.15 -16.60
CA ILE A 451 8.26 8.23 -15.81
C ILE A 451 9.73 8.45 -16.21
N GLY A 452 10.26 9.66 -16.00
CA GLY A 452 11.68 9.97 -16.25
C GLY A 452 12.04 10.26 -17.72
N ALA A 453 11.10 10.12 -18.66
CA ALA A 453 11.35 10.37 -20.09
C ALA A 453 11.46 11.86 -20.48
N GLY A 454 11.28 12.79 -19.52
CA GLY A 454 11.20 14.24 -19.77
C GLY A 454 12.54 14.97 -19.94
N GLY A 455 13.68 14.33 -19.66
CA GLY A 455 15.01 14.92 -19.81
C GLY A 455 15.69 14.46 -21.09
N GLY A 456 15.94 15.37 -22.03
CA GLY A 456 16.80 15.11 -23.19
C GLY A 456 18.22 14.76 -22.76
N GLY A 457 18.48 13.48 -22.49
CA GLY A 457 19.78 12.93 -22.16
C GLY A 457 19.81 11.46 -22.52
N ALA A 458 20.38 11.13 -23.67
CA ALA A 458 20.63 9.75 -24.06
C ALA A 458 21.56 9.07 -23.02
N GLY A 459 21.09 7.99 -22.41
CA GLY A 459 21.92 7.19 -21.50
C GLY A 459 21.22 5.98 -20.89
N GLY A 460 21.28 4.83 -21.59
CA GLY A 460 21.17 3.49 -20.99
C GLY A 460 19.77 2.93 -20.80
N GLY A 461 19.17 2.40 -21.87
CA GLY A 461 18.01 1.52 -21.76
C GLY A 461 18.40 0.20 -21.08
N ASP A 462 17.84 -0.07 -19.91
CA ASP A 462 17.81 -1.41 -19.34
C ASP A 462 16.61 -2.14 -19.96
N ALA A 463 16.91 -2.89 -21.02
CA ALA A 463 15.93 -3.74 -21.68
C ALA A 463 15.58 -4.89 -20.73
N GLY A 464 14.31 -4.99 -20.38
CA GLY A 464 13.75 -6.09 -19.61
C GLY A 464 14.21 -7.44 -20.16
N GLY A 465 14.80 -8.24 -19.27
CA GLY A 465 15.24 -9.60 -19.55
C GLY A 465 14.07 -10.47 -20.01
N GLY A 466 14.03 -10.75 -21.30
CA GLY A 466 13.26 -11.84 -21.87
C GLY A 466 13.88 -13.17 -21.45
N ASP A 467 13.02 -14.01 -20.88
CA ASP A 467 13.27 -15.41 -20.57
C ASP A 467 13.71 -16.19 -21.82
N ALA A 468 14.92 -16.76 -21.77
CA ALA A 468 15.38 -17.77 -22.71
C ALA A 468 16.02 -18.89 -21.89
N GLY A 469 15.24 -19.96 -21.70
CA GLY A 469 15.66 -21.18 -21.03
C GLY A 469 16.91 -21.79 -21.66
N ALA A 470 17.96 -21.94 -20.85
CA ALA A 470 19.16 -22.69 -21.18
C ALA A 470 18.90 -24.20 -20.97
N GLY A 471 18.74 -24.94 -22.07
CA GLY A 471 18.87 -26.39 -22.09
C GLY A 471 20.35 -26.79 -22.13
N GLY A 472 20.76 -27.65 -21.20
CA GLY A 472 22.14 -28.13 -21.06
C GLY A 472 22.54 -29.20 -22.09
N ALA A 473 23.66 -28.93 -22.76
CA ALA A 473 24.77 -29.79 -23.18
C ALA A 473 24.53 -31.23 -23.68
N GLY A 474 25.02 -31.48 -24.91
CA GLY A 474 25.51 -32.78 -25.40
C GLY A 474 26.50 -32.57 -26.56
N ALA A 475 27.77 -32.91 -26.34
CA ALA A 475 28.88 -32.75 -27.27
C ALA A 475 28.87 -33.81 -28.40
N GLY A 476 29.41 -33.46 -29.58
CA GLY A 476 29.70 -34.41 -30.65
C GLY A 476 30.21 -33.73 -31.93
N ASP A 477 31.40 -34.13 -32.35
CA ASP A 477 32.30 -33.52 -33.33
C ASP A 477 31.93 -33.71 -34.82
N ALA A 478 32.52 -32.84 -35.64
CA ALA A 478 33.01 -33.03 -37.02
C ALA A 478 32.07 -33.04 -38.26
N ALA A 479 32.52 -32.21 -39.23
CA ALA A 479 32.64 -32.42 -40.69
C ALA A 479 31.62 -31.78 -41.66
N ALA A 480 32.08 -30.65 -42.21
CA ALA A 480 32.35 -30.37 -43.64
C ALA A 480 31.23 -30.37 -44.72
N GLY A 481 31.14 -29.20 -45.38
CA GLY A 481 30.85 -29.00 -46.82
C GLY A 481 29.37 -29.16 -47.22
N GLY A 482 28.77 -28.38 -48.12
CA GLY A 482 29.21 -27.37 -49.07
C GLY A 482 28.00 -27.07 -49.98
N ALA A 483 27.96 -25.83 -50.48
CA ALA A 483 27.04 -25.19 -51.43
C ALA A 483 25.96 -26.01 -52.20
N GLY A 484 24.78 -25.38 -52.36
CA GLY A 484 23.80 -25.74 -53.38
C GLY A 484 22.62 -24.76 -53.45
N THR A 485 22.69 -23.81 -54.39
CA THR A 485 21.62 -22.91 -54.83
C THR A 485 20.52 -23.65 -55.62
N GLY A 486 19.26 -23.21 -55.57
CA GLY A 486 18.24 -23.68 -56.52
C GLY A 486 16.82 -23.16 -56.25
N ASP A 487 16.20 -22.70 -57.32
CA ASP A 487 15.04 -21.81 -57.44
C ASP A 487 13.65 -22.46 -57.26
N ALA A 488 12.70 -21.58 -56.94
CA ALA A 488 11.34 -21.42 -57.47
C ALA A 488 10.20 -22.47 -57.35
N ALA A 489 9.02 -21.86 -57.12
CA ALA A 489 7.69 -22.15 -57.70
C ALA A 489 6.67 -23.01 -56.93
N ALA A 490 5.72 -22.28 -56.31
CA ALA A 490 4.27 -22.32 -56.51
C ALA A 490 3.51 -23.65 -56.69
N GLY A 491 2.45 -23.80 -55.88
CA GLY A 491 1.12 -24.20 -56.36
C GLY A 491 0.45 -25.36 -55.62
N GLY A 492 -0.84 -25.18 -55.33
CA GLY A 492 -1.81 -26.28 -55.39
C GLY A 492 -2.48 -26.67 -54.07
N ALA A 493 -3.74 -26.29 -53.94
CA ALA A 493 -4.70 -26.79 -52.96
C ALA A 493 -5.04 -28.29 -53.19
N GLY A 494 -5.49 -28.98 -52.13
CA GLY A 494 -6.00 -30.34 -52.20
C GLY A 494 -6.48 -30.87 -50.85
N ASP A 495 -7.58 -31.59 -50.88
CA ASP A 495 -8.60 -31.79 -49.85
C ASP A 495 -8.45 -33.10 -49.03
N ALA A 496 -9.14 -33.13 -47.89
CA ALA A 496 -9.71 -34.25 -47.12
C ALA A 496 -8.93 -35.56 -46.83
N GLY A 497 -9.04 -36.02 -45.57
CA GLY A 497 -9.12 -37.47 -45.30
C GLY A 497 -8.59 -37.94 -43.93
N ALA A 498 -9.52 -38.30 -43.06
CA ALA A 498 -9.40 -38.80 -41.69
C ALA A 498 -8.43 -39.99 -41.42
N GLY A 499 -7.97 -40.09 -40.17
CA GLY A 499 -7.37 -41.30 -39.56
C GLY A 499 -7.08 -41.10 -38.06
N ASP A 500 -7.53 -42.05 -37.25
CA ASP A 500 -7.86 -42.01 -35.82
C ASP A 500 -6.72 -42.35 -34.83
N ALA A 501 -6.98 -42.05 -33.56
CA ALA A 501 -6.50 -42.66 -32.30
C ALA A 501 -5.32 -42.03 -31.52
N GLY A 502 -5.63 -41.59 -30.28
CA GLY A 502 -4.77 -41.89 -29.11
C GLY A 502 -4.45 -40.76 -28.11
N ALA A 503 -5.27 -40.67 -27.05
CA ALA A 503 -4.91 -40.37 -25.64
C ALA A 503 -4.25 -39.01 -25.24
N GLY A 504 -5.08 -38.13 -24.67
CA GLY A 504 -4.96 -37.51 -23.34
C GLY A 504 -3.70 -36.73 -22.91
N ASP A 505 -3.85 -35.41 -22.76
CA ASP A 505 -3.47 -34.69 -21.53
C ASP A 505 -4.29 -33.37 -21.40
N ALA A 506 -4.66 -33.01 -20.18
CA ALA A 506 -5.58 -31.93 -19.84
C ALA A 506 -4.81 -30.68 -19.39
N GLY A 507 -4.77 -29.65 -20.24
CA GLY A 507 -4.35 -28.29 -19.87
C GLY A 507 -5.56 -27.37 -19.76
N ALA A 508 -5.99 -27.05 -18.54
CA ALA A 508 -7.05 -26.07 -18.30
C ALA A 508 -6.50 -24.64 -18.37
N GLY A 509 -6.98 -23.88 -19.35
CA GLY A 509 -6.84 -22.42 -19.43
C GLY A 509 -8.15 -21.71 -19.03
N ALA A 510 -7.97 -20.55 -18.38
CA ALA A 510 -8.81 -19.35 -18.29
C ALA A 510 -10.33 -19.45 -18.02
N GLN A 511 -10.82 -18.61 -17.09
CA GLN A 511 -12.20 -18.13 -17.08
C GLN A 511 -12.35 -16.73 -16.45
N ASP A 512 -12.67 -15.79 -17.34
CA ASP A 512 -13.58 -14.65 -17.17
C ASP A 512 -15.02 -15.15 -16.89
N PRO A 513 -15.90 -14.37 -16.23
CA PRO A 513 -17.12 -13.95 -16.94
C PRO A 513 -17.65 -12.54 -16.56
N GLY A 514 -17.78 -11.65 -17.55
CA GLY A 514 -18.97 -11.55 -18.44
C GLY A 514 -20.35 -11.14 -17.87
N THR A 515 -20.96 -10.11 -18.49
CA THR A 515 -22.35 -9.63 -18.35
C THR A 515 -23.30 -10.13 -19.47
N GLY A 516 -24.60 -10.26 -19.17
CA GLY A 516 -25.77 -10.33 -20.10
C GLY A 516 -26.30 -11.75 -20.39
N ALA A 517 -27.57 -12.05 -20.71
CA ALA A 517 -28.93 -11.51 -20.54
C ALA A 517 -29.86 -12.55 -21.23
N GLU A 518 -31.04 -12.88 -20.67
CA GLU A 518 -32.30 -13.19 -21.41
C GLU A 518 -33.43 -13.75 -20.49
N ASP A 519 -34.64 -13.26 -20.79
CA ASP A 519 -35.98 -13.53 -20.22
C ASP A 519 -36.60 -14.83 -20.80
N PRO A 520 -37.56 -15.49 -20.12
CA PRO A 520 -38.96 -15.34 -20.55
C PRO A 520 -40.02 -15.38 -19.42
N GLY A 521 -40.89 -14.37 -19.40
CA GLY A 521 -42.33 -14.52 -19.69
C GLY A 521 -43.30 -15.10 -18.65
N ALA A 522 -44.12 -14.19 -18.10
CA ALA A 522 -45.57 -14.27 -17.83
C ALA A 522 -46.13 -15.00 -16.58
N GLY A 523 -46.86 -14.22 -15.76
CA GLY A 523 -47.80 -14.67 -14.74
C GLY A 523 -48.39 -13.50 -13.95
N ALA A 524 -49.42 -12.85 -14.50
CA ALA A 524 -50.14 -11.73 -13.90
C ALA A 524 -50.99 -12.15 -12.69
N GLN A 525 -51.14 -11.26 -11.70
CA GLN A 525 -52.44 -10.88 -11.08
C GLN A 525 -52.29 -9.81 -10.00
N ASP A 526 -52.83 -8.63 -10.31
CA ASP A 526 -53.36 -7.61 -9.40
C ASP A 526 -54.66 -8.14 -8.74
N PRO A 527 -55.02 -7.71 -7.50
CA PRO A 527 -55.98 -6.60 -7.45
C PRO A 527 -55.76 -5.60 -6.29
N GLY A 528 -55.99 -4.34 -6.63
CA GLY A 528 -56.12 -3.23 -5.69
C GLY A 528 -57.41 -3.21 -4.86
N THR A 529 -57.34 -2.39 -3.81
CA THR A 529 -58.37 -1.57 -3.14
C THR A 529 -59.77 -2.13 -2.87
N GLY A 530 -60.14 -2.15 -1.58
CA GLY A 530 -61.54 -2.21 -1.15
C GLY A 530 -61.68 -2.01 0.36
N ALA A 531 -62.03 -0.80 0.78
CA ALA A 531 -62.48 -0.50 2.14
C ALA A 531 -63.86 -1.13 2.38
N GLN A 532 -64.11 -1.67 3.58
CA GLN A 532 -65.42 -1.68 4.24
C GLN A 532 -65.33 -2.18 5.70
N ASP A 533 -65.60 -1.24 6.62
CA ASP A 533 -66.14 -1.45 7.97
C ASP A 533 -67.55 -2.09 7.86
N PRO A 534 -67.91 -3.04 8.75
CA PRO A 534 -68.85 -2.67 9.81
C PRO A 534 -68.56 -3.33 11.17
N GLY A 535 -68.60 -2.53 12.24
CA GLY A 535 -68.57 -2.99 13.62
C GLY A 535 -69.83 -3.70 14.11
N ALA A 536 -69.70 -4.44 15.23
CA ALA A 536 -70.53 -4.33 16.45
C ALA A 536 -70.22 -5.46 17.48
N GLY A 537 -69.97 -5.04 18.73
CA GLY A 537 -70.24 -5.77 19.99
C GLY A 537 -69.22 -6.86 20.39
N GLY A 538 -68.70 -6.95 21.62
CA GLY A 538 -68.95 -6.29 22.89
C GLY A 538 -68.52 -7.25 24.01
N SER A 539 -67.80 -6.78 25.03
CA SER A 539 -67.80 -7.35 26.40
C SER A 539 -66.86 -6.56 27.33
N SER A 540 -67.49 -5.70 28.13
CA SER A 540 -67.31 -5.49 29.58
C SER A 540 -65.98 -5.88 30.27
N ASP A 541 -65.31 -4.82 30.76
CA ASP A 541 -64.59 -4.71 32.05
C ASP A 541 -65.57 -4.83 33.24
N PRO A 542 -65.16 -5.25 34.46
CA PRO A 542 -64.57 -4.30 35.44
C PRO A 542 -63.47 -4.89 36.36
N GLY A 543 -62.54 -4.06 36.82
CA GLY A 543 -61.83 -4.34 38.09
C GLY A 543 -60.61 -3.51 38.44
N ALA A 544 -60.84 -2.33 39.02
CA ALA A 544 -59.85 -1.40 39.55
C ALA A 544 -59.06 -1.92 40.78
N GLY A 545 -57.84 -1.38 40.96
CA GLY A 545 -57.08 -1.48 42.21
C GLY A 545 -55.80 -0.63 42.18
N SER A 546 -55.91 0.64 42.57
CA SER A 546 -54.79 1.52 42.90
C SER A 546 -54.78 1.78 44.41
N GLY A 547 -53.59 1.91 45.01
CA GLY A 547 -53.40 2.79 46.17
C GLY A 547 -52.69 2.21 47.40
N ASP A 548 -51.59 2.89 47.74
CA ASP A 548 -51.02 3.16 49.07
C ASP A 548 -50.23 2.05 49.80
N GLY A 549 -49.04 2.29 50.38
CA GLY A 549 -48.27 3.52 50.55
C GLY A 549 -46.98 3.29 51.36
N LEU A 550 -45.97 4.13 51.06
CA LEU A 550 -45.01 4.83 51.95
C LEU A 550 -44.35 4.09 53.13
N ASN A 551 -43.01 4.00 53.12
CA ASN A 551 -42.14 5.02 53.72
C ASN A 551 -40.72 4.96 53.12
#